data_AF-A0A523SQW6-F1
#
_entry.id   AF-A0A523SQW6-F1
#
_cell.length_a   1.000
_cell.length_b   1.000
_cell.length_c   1.000
_cell.angle_alpha   90.00
_cell.angle_beta   90.00
_cell.angle_gamma   90.00
#
_symmetry.space_group_name_H-M   'P 1'
#
loop_
_entity.id
_entity.type
_entity.pdbx_description
1 polymer ?
#
loop_
_entity_poly.entity_id
_entity_poly.type
_entity_poly.pdbx_seq_one_letter_code
_entity_poly.pdbx_strand_id
1 'polypeptide(L)'
;MKKKKEYFPRYFVKLCSDKAAFEVKFSQKLRLDMPSVKKAFEDSKRYEIILYTPYIMILKSGKETEITFSKDERMLIKNVSSKDQAEAIAESVLRVALKTRSIRRKMTDP
;
A
#
# COMPACT_ATOMS: atom_id res chain seq x y z
N MET A 1 -7.73 -26.81 9.02
CA MET A 1 -7.93 -25.42 8.52
C MET A 1 -6.90 -25.12 7.43
N LYS A 2 -7.32 -24.93 6.17
CA LYS A 2 -6.39 -24.56 5.09
C LYS A 2 -6.05 -23.06 5.23
N LYS A 3 -4.81 -22.72 5.62
CA LYS A 3 -4.32 -21.32 5.56
C LYS A 3 -4.43 -20.84 4.12
N LYS A 4 -5.37 -19.92 3.82
CA LYS A 4 -5.37 -19.22 2.53
C LYS A 4 -4.01 -18.52 2.43
N LYS A 5 -3.17 -18.91 1.46
CA LYS A 5 -1.97 -18.15 1.13
C LYS A 5 -2.44 -16.78 0.67
N GLU A 6 -2.32 -15.76 1.53
CA GLU A 6 -2.46 -14.37 1.11
C GLU A 6 -1.37 -14.11 0.08
N TYR A 7 -1.76 -13.94 -1.18
CA TYR A 7 -0.84 -13.65 -2.25
C TYR A 7 -0.59 -12.15 -2.26
N PHE A 8 0.52 -11.72 -1.69
CA PHE A 8 0.97 -10.34 -1.86
C PHE A 8 1.54 -10.17 -3.27
N PRO A 9 1.19 -9.08 -3.97
CA PRO A 9 1.89 -8.70 -5.18
C PRO A 9 3.36 -8.52 -4.84
N ARG A 10 4.24 -9.01 -5.69
CA ARG A 10 5.68 -8.77 -5.54
C ARG A 10 5.94 -7.27 -5.64
N TYR A 11 6.79 -6.75 -4.77
CA TYR A 11 7.21 -5.35 -4.76
C TYR A 11 8.69 -5.25 -4.40
N PHE A 12 9.27 -4.08 -4.64
CA PHE A 12 10.58 -3.73 -4.15
C PHE A 12 10.54 -2.38 -3.46
N VAL A 13 11.37 -2.23 -2.43
CA VAL A 13 11.53 -0.99 -1.67
C VAL A 13 12.88 -0.38 -2.00
N LYS A 14 12.90 0.91 -2.31
CA LYS A 14 14.13 1.68 -2.52
C LYS A 14 14.06 3.01 -1.79
N LEU A 15 15.21 3.50 -1.33
CA LEU A 15 15.32 4.86 -0.81
C LEU A 15 15.22 5.85 -1.98
N CYS A 16 14.44 6.91 -1.84
CA CYS A 16 14.41 8.01 -2.80
C CYS A 16 15.74 8.78 -2.78
N SER A 17 16.08 9.44 -3.88
CA SER A 17 17.34 10.17 -4.00
C SER A 17 17.49 11.30 -2.97
N ASP A 18 16.37 11.90 -2.56
CA ASP A 18 16.29 12.92 -1.50
C ASP A 18 16.47 12.35 -0.08
N LYS A 19 16.52 11.01 0.06
CA LYS A 19 16.58 10.28 1.33
C LYS A 19 15.44 10.60 2.30
N ALA A 20 14.38 11.27 1.85
CA ALA A 20 13.25 11.70 2.67
C ALA A 20 12.12 10.66 2.70
N ALA A 21 12.13 9.71 1.77
CA ALA A 21 11.12 8.68 1.65
C ALA A 21 11.70 7.36 1.13
N PHE A 22 11.02 6.26 1.44
CA PHE A 22 11.17 5.01 0.72
C PHE A 22 10.03 4.88 -0.29
N GLU A 23 10.38 4.59 -1.54
CA GLU A 23 9.43 4.25 -2.60
C GLU A 23 9.27 2.74 -2.67
N VAL A 24 8.02 2.29 -2.59
CA VAL A 24 7.62 0.90 -2.84
C VAL A 24 6.98 0.84 -4.22
N LYS A 25 7.56 -0.01 -5.07
CA LYS A 25 7.09 -0.23 -6.44
C LYS A 25 6.63 -1.68 -6.59
N PHE A 26 5.41 -1.86 -7.09
CA PHE A 26 4.90 -3.19 -7.42
C PHE A 26 5.50 -3.68 -8.74
N SER A 27 5.87 -4.96 -8.79
CA SER A 27 6.37 -5.58 -10.02
C SER A 27 5.25 -5.99 -10.98
N GLN A 28 4.00 -5.92 -10.52
CA GLN A 28 2.80 -6.26 -11.28
C GLN A 28 1.83 -5.09 -11.21
N LYS A 29 1.07 -4.90 -12.28
CA LYS A 29 0.04 -3.87 -12.30
C LYS A 29 -1.10 -4.19 -11.32
N LEU A 30 -1.25 -3.36 -10.29
CA LEU A 30 -2.35 -3.39 -9.33
C LEU A 30 -3.34 -2.29 -9.66
N ARG A 31 -4.43 -2.66 -10.33
CA ARG A 31 -5.58 -1.76 -10.42
C ARG A 31 -6.32 -1.75 -9.10
N LEU A 32 -6.11 -0.68 -8.35
CA LEU A 32 -6.78 -0.45 -7.07
C LEU A 32 -8.11 0.26 -7.29
N ASP A 33 -9.16 -0.33 -6.73
CA ASP A 33 -10.44 0.36 -6.59
C ASP A 33 -10.38 1.27 -5.36
N MET A 34 -9.95 2.53 -5.58
CA MET A 34 -9.66 3.48 -4.50
C MET A 34 -10.81 3.68 -3.49
N PRO A 35 -12.10 3.73 -3.91
CA PRO A 35 -13.23 3.74 -2.98
C PRO A 35 -13.30 2.51 -2.06
N SER A 36 -13.11 1.30 -2.60
CA SER A 36 -13.06 0.08 -1.78
C SER A 36 -11.87 0.10 -0.84
N VAL A 37 -10.69 0.49 -1.33
CA VAL A 37 -9.47 0.60 -0.52
C VAL A 37 -9.69 1.58 0.65
N LYS A 38 -10.33 2.73 0.39
CA LYS A 38 -10.68 3.72 1.42
C LYS A 38 -11.51 3.07 2.53
N LYS A 39 -12.58 2.38 2.15
CA LYS A 39 -13.45 1.69 3.09
C LYS A 39 -12.68 0.67 3.95
N ALA A 40 -11.76 -0.09 3.35
CA ALA A 40 -10.94 -1.03 4.10
C ALA A 40 -10.01 -0.36 5.11
N PHE A 41 -9.46 0.82 4.80
CA PHE A 41 -8.67 1.59 5.76
C PHE A 41 -9.53 2.15 6.89
N GLU A 42 -10.71 2.70 6.58
CA GLU A 42 -11.68 3.17 7.58
C GLU A 42 -12.11 2.04 8.53
N ASP A 43 -12.43 0.87 7.98
CA ASP A 43 -12.84 -0.32 8.76
C ASP A 43 -11.69 -0.84 9.64
N SER A 44 -10.43 -0.67 9.20
CA SER A 44 -9.27 -1.18 9.94
C SER A 44 -9.00 -0.43 11.25
N LYS A 45 -9.36 0.87 11.32
CA LYS A 45 -9.03 1.80 12.42
C LYS A 45 -7.54 1.87 12.81
N ARG A 46 -6.64 1.28 12.00
CA ARG A 46 -5.18 1.27 12.25
C ARG A 46 -4.48 2.48 11.65
N TYR A 47 -5.12 3.11 10.68
CA TYR A 47 -4.59 4.21 9.90
C TYR A 47 -5.59 5.36 9.94
N GLU A 48 -5.08 6.57 10.07
CA GLU A 48 -5.84 7.79 9.87
C GLU A 48 -5.74 8.19 8.40
N ILE A 49 -6.87 8.47 7.75
CA ILE A 49 -6.88 8.98 6.37
C ILE A 49 -6.79 10.51 6.43
N ILE A 50 -5.62 11.04 6.06
CA ILE A 50 -5.35 12.49 6.08
C ILE A 50 -5.90 13.17 4.83
N LEU A 51 -5.77 12.49 3.69
CA LEU A 51 -6.25 12.98 2.40
C LEU A 51 -6.74 11.81 1.57
N TYR A 52 -7.86 12.01 0.87
CA TYR A 52 -8.36 11.08 -0.11
C TYR A 52 -8.79 11.78 -1.38
N THR A 53 -8.34 11.26 -2.52
CA THR A 53 -8.89 11.54 -3.85
C THR A 53 -9.03 10.22 -4.63
N PRO A 54 -9.73 10.23 -5.78
CA PRO A 54 -9.79 9.06 -6.65
C PRO A 54 -8.45 8.56 -7.19
N TYR A 55 -7.35 9.33 -7.02
CA TYR A 55 -6.02 9.01 -7.55
C TYR A 55 -4.97 8.79 -6.46
N ILE A 56 -5.15 9.38 -5.27
CA ILE A 56 -4.18 9.32 -4.19
C ILE A 56 -4.87 9.23 -2.83
N MET A 57 -4.24 8.53 -1.92
CA MET A 57 -4.64 8.45 -0.52
C MET A 57 -3.40 8.67 0.34
N ILE A 58 -3.51 9.56 1.33
CA ILE A 58 -2.46 9.78 2.32
C ILE A 58 -2.98 9.24 3.65
N LEU A 59 -2.20 8.33 4.21
CA LEU A 59 -2.45 7.66 5.47
C LEU A 59 -1.41 8.07 6.49
N LYS A 60 -1.81 8.12 7.75
CA LYS A 60 -0.91 8.24 8.88
C LYS A 60 -0.98 6.97 9.73
N SER A 61 0.19 6.45 10.09
CA SER A 61 0.34 5.29 10.97
C SER A 61 1.08 5.70 12.24
N GLY A 62 0.40 5.66 13.38
CA GLY A 62 0.97 6.16 14.63
C GLY A 62 1.23 7.68 14.58
N LYS A 63 2.27 8.15 15.28
CA LYS A 63 2.49 9.59 15.49
C LYS A 63 3.09 10.33 14.29
N GLU A 64 3.92 9.68 13.48
CA GLU A 64 4.77 10.42 12.51
C GLU A 64 4.87 9.76 11.13
N THR A 65 4.61 8.46 10.98
CA THR A 65 4.75 7.79 9.69
C THR A 65 3.64 8.21 8.73
N GLU A 66 4.02 8.79 7.60
CA GLU A 66 3.13 9.15 6.49
C GLU A 66 3.30 8.14 5.36
N ILE A 67 2.18 7.61 4.88
CA ILE A 67 2.13 6.71 3.73
C ILE A 67 1.28 7.36 2.65
N THR A 68 1.87 7.60 1.49
CA THR A 68 1.14 7.99 0.29
C THR A 68 0.92 6.75 -0.56
N PHE A 69 -0.32 6.50 -0.95
CA PHE A 69 -0.73 5.38 -1.78
C PHE A 69 -1.43 5.91 -3.03
N SER A 70 -0.84 5.67 -4.21
CA SER A 70 -1.42 6.10 -5.48
C SER A 70 -2.20 4.97 -6.15
N LYS A 71 -3.21 5.34 -6.93
CA LYS A 71 -3.93 4.44 -7.82
C LYS A 71 -3.00 3.75 -8.84
N ASP A 72 -1.94 4.46 -9.24
CA ASP A 72 -0.93 4.01 -10.19
C ASP A 72 0.23 3.26 -9.53
N GLU A 73 -0.06 2.51 -8.46
CA GLU A 73 0.83 1.44 -7.98
C GLU A 73 2.13 1.96 -7.37
N ARG A 74 2.13 3.18 -6.85
CA ARG A 74 3.27 3.72 -6.10
C ARG A 74 2.84 3.92 -4.66
N MET A 75 3.73 3.50 -3.76
CA MET A 75 3.61 3.85 -2.36
C MET A 75 4.87 4.60 -1.93
N LEU A 76 4.70 5.71 -1.25
CA LEU A 76 5.78 6.43 -0.61
C LEU A 76 5.60 6.32 0.91
N ILE A 77 6.66 5.98 1.61
CA ILE A 77 6.68 5.86 3.07
C ILE A 77 7.71 6.84 3.59
N LYS A 78 7.26 7.82 4.37
CA LYS A 78 8.10 8.86 4.98
C LYS A 78 8.20 8.65 6.49
N ASN A 79 9.17 9.34 7.10
CA ASN A 79 9.42 9.33 8.55
C ASN A 79 9.61 7.90 9.09
N VAL A 80 10.53 7.18 8.44
CA VAL A 80 10.98 5.84 8.82
C VAL A 80 12.50 5.80 8.81
N SER A 81 13.09 5.07 9.75
CA SER A 81 14.54 5.06 9.99
C SER A 81 15.30 4.04 9.15
N SER A 82 14.61 3.09 8.52
CA SER A 82 15.24 2.02 7.75
C SER A 82 14.37 1.45 6.64
N LYS A 83 15.02 0.75 5.72
CA LYS A 83 14.36 -0.01 4.66
C LYS A 83 13.48 -1.13 5.24
N ASP A 84 13.96 -1.84 6.25
CA ASP A 84 13.21 -2.94 6.89
C ASP A 84 11.91 -2.42 7.53
N GLN A 85 11.95 -1.24 8.14
CA GLN A 85 10.76 -0.58 8.67
C GLN A 85 9.79 -0.22 7.54
N ALA A 86 10.30 0.33 6.44
CA ALA A 86 9.49 0.62 5.26
C ALA A 86 8.86 -0.64 4.65
N GLU A 87 9.58 -1.77 4.60
CA GLU A 87 9.07 -3.06 4.14
C GLU A 87 7.94 -3.59 5.03
N ALA A 88 8.10 -3.54 6.36
CA ALA A 88 7.08 -3.94 7.31
C ALA A 88 5.80 -3.07 7.21
N ILE A 89 5.97 -1.76 7.04
CA ILE A 89 4.85 -0.84 6.82
C ILE A 89 4.15 -1.14 5.50
N ALA A 90 4.91 -1.34 4.42
CA ALA A 90 4.35 -1.68 3.12
C ALA A 90 3.50 -2.96 3.19
N GLU A 91 4.00 -4.00 3.86
CA GLU A 91 3.27 -5.25 4.05
C GLU A 91 1.97 -5.04 4.85
N SER A 92 2.02 -4.27 5.94
CA SER A 92 0.85 -3.96 6.75
C SER A 92 -0.21 -3.17 5.98
N VAL A 93 0.21 -2.17 5.20
CA VAL A 93 -0.68 -1.35 4.35
C VAL A 93 -1.31 -2.23 3.26
N LEU A 94 -0.53 -3.10 2.62
CA LEU A 94 -1.03 -4.02 1.61
C LEU A 94 -2.03 -5.03 2.17
N ARG A 95 -1.81 -5.53 3.39
CA ARG A 95 -2.77 -6.40 4.08
C ARG A 95 -4.13 -5.74 4.24
N VAL A 96 -4.19 -4.42 4.42
CA VAL A 96 -5.46 -3.70 4.50
C VAL A 96 -6.01 -3.45 3.10
N ALA A 97 -5.20 -2.89 2.20
CA ALA A 97 -5.64 -2.51 0.85
C ALA A 97 -6.12 -3.72 0.02
N LEU A 98 -5.54 -4.90 0.21
CA LEU A 98 -5.85 -6.11 -0.58
C LEU A 98 -6.92 -7.01 0.07
N LYS A 99 -7.42 -6.68 1.27
CA LYS A 99 -8.61 -7.35 1.83
C LYS A 99 -9.83 -7.13 0.96
N THR A 100 -9.87 -6.02 0.21
CA THR A 100 -10.89 -5.78 -0.81
C THR A 100 -10.57 -6.65 -2.01
N ARG A 101 -11.35 -7.72 -2.23
CA ARG A 101 -11.17 -8.72 -3.30
C ARG A 101 -11.40 -8.20 -4.73
N SER A 102 -11.07 -6.94 -5.02
CA SER A 102 -11.23 -6.33 -6.34
C SER A 102 -9.89 -6.08 -7.04
N ILE A 103 -8.84 -6.87 -6.74
CA ILE A 103 -7.66 -6.91 -7.61
C ILE A 103 -8.08 -7.60 -8.91
N ARG A 104 -8.48 -6.81 -9.92
CA ARG A 104 -8.57 -7.31 -11.28
C ARG A 104 -7.15 -7.58 -11.77
N ARG A 105 -6.66 -8.80 -11.58
CA ARG A 105 -5.51 -9.30 -12.34
C ARG A 105 -5.91 -9.20 -13.81
N LYS A 106 -5.10 -8.54 -14.64
CA LYS A 106 -5.11 -8.89 -16.07
C LYS A 106 -4.60 -10.32 -16.12
N MET A 107 -5.51 -11.27 -16.26
CA MET A 107 -5.20 -12.57 -16.81
C MET A 107 -4.74 -12.25 -18.24
N THR A 108 -3.44 -12.32 -18.48
CA THR A 108 -2.96 -12.52 -19.84
C THR A 108 -3.45 -13.92 -20.22
N ASP A 109 -4.52 -13.98 -21.00
CA ASP A 109 -4.92 -15.21 -21.70
C ASP A 109 -3.78 -15.66 -22.63
N PRO A 110 -3.51 -16.97 -22.73
CA PRO A 110 -2.65 -17.53 -23.77
C PRO A 110 -3.28 -17.40 -25.16
#